data_AF-A0A813LLY7-F1
#
_entry.id   AF-A0A813LLY7-F1
#
_cell.length_a   1.000
_cell.length_b   1.000
_cell.length_c   1.000
_cell.angle_alpha   90.00
_cell.angle_beta   90.00
_cell.angle_gamma   90.00
#
_symmetry.space_group_name_H-M   'P 1'
#
loop_
_entity.id
_entity.type
_entity.pdbx_description
1 polymer ?
#
loop_
_entity_poly.entity_id
_entity_poly.type
_entity_poly.pdbx_seq_one_letter_code
_entity_poly.pdbx_strand_id
1 'polypeptide(L)'
;MPEDAQERLQANLQGRLRKLICQGLGYLDLSDAGTASQLEPALSVMVLLIEGFKIRGQLEEARAAKQWLQGLLEAEVTTQAEAIQESSLTEGRVKRRGVLKTTKCGAYTPNPQIQENPVVRHTGKDEILTCNNCGIELRSPWVFDYLGKVHLLITDVGHNSCGGKYVPAVAKLSMKFPLSATMTKTWIFVRMEVNASSA
;
A
#
# COMPACT_ATOMS: atom_id res chain seq x y z
N MET A 1 -18.66 29.33 16.54
CA MET A 1 -17.54 28.42 16.21
C MET A 1 -17.85 27.36 15.12
N PRO A 2 -18.71 27.58 14.10
CA PRO A 2 -18.83 26.65 12.97
C PRO A 2 -17.78 26.87 11.86
N GLU A 3 -17.24 28.08 11.73
CA GLU A 3 -16.29 28.46 10.66
C GLU A 3 -14.96 27.68 10.75
N ASP A 4 -14.36 27.56 11.94
CA ASP A 4 -13.14 26.76 12.16
C ASP A 4 -13.28 25.29 11.74
N ALA A 5 -14.47 24.69 11.95
CA ALA A 5 -14.70 23.30 11.59
C ALA A 5 -14.78 23.12 10.07
N GLN A 6 -15.40 24.07 9.38
CA GLN A 6 -15.50 24.07 7.92
C GLN A 6 -14.13 24.28 7.27
N GLU A 7 -13.33 25.23 7.75
CA GLU A 7 -11.98 25.46 7.25
C GLU A 7 -11.08 24.23 7.43
N ARG A 8 -11.15 23.57 8.60
CA ARG A 8 -10.39 22.34 8.86
C ARG A 8 -10.83 21.19 7.96
N LEU A 9 -12.12 21.06 7.69
CA LEU A 9 -12.62 20.04 6.77
C LEU A 9 -12.14 20.31 5.35
N GLN A 10 -12.24 21.55 4.89
CA GLN A 10 -11.79 21.95 3.55
C GLN A 10 -10.28 21.74 3.37
N ALA A 11 -9.47 22.12 4.36
CA ALA A 11 -8.03 21.89 4.33
C ALA A 11 -7.68 20.39 4.23
N ASN A 12 -8.37 19.53 4.98
CA ASN A 12 -8.16 18.09 4.93
C ASN A 12 -8.61 17.48 3.59
N LEU A 13 -9.75 17.91 3.06
CA LEU A 13 -10.23 17.45 1.75
C LEU A 13 -9.27 17.86 0.63
N GLN A 14 -8.78 19.10 0.65
CA GLN A 14 -7.78 19.57 -0.29
C GLN A 14 -6.48 18.76 -0.19
N GLY A 15 -6.00 18.48 1.03
CA GLY A 15 -4.81 17.65 1.23
C GLY A 15 -4.96 16.23 0.68
N ARG A 16 -6.12 15.60 0.91
CA ARG A 16 -6.42 14.25 0.38
C ARG A 16 -6.55 14.25 -1.14
N LEU A 17 -7.23 15.25 -1.70
CA LEU A 17 -7.39 15.39 -3.14
C LEU A 17 -6.03 15.59 -3.83
N ARG A 18 -5.17 16.46 -3.30
CA ARG A 18 -3.80 16.65 -3.80
C ARG A 18 -3.02 15.34 -3.81
N LYS A 19 -3.05 14.60 -2.69
CA LYS A 19 -2.35 13.32 -2.58
C LYS A 19 -2.86 12.30 -3.62
N LEU A 20 -4.18 12.23 -3.83
CA LEU A 20 -4.76 11.34 -4.84
C LEU A 20 -4.34 11.74 -6.26
N ILE A 21 -4.31 13.04 -6.56
CA ILE A 21 -3.85 13.54 -7.87
C ILE A 21 -2.38 13.18 -8.07
N CYS A 22 -1.49 13.47 -7.11
CA CYS A 22 -0.07 13.14 -7.23
C CYS A 22 0.15 11.62 -7.38
N GLN A 23 -0.58 10.80 -6.61
CA GLN A 23 -0.51 9.34 -6.75
C GLN A 23 -1.01 8.89 -8.12
N GLY A 24 -2.15 9.41 -8.59
CA GLY A 24 -2.70 9.09 -9.90
C GLY A 24 -1.74 9.43 -11.03
N LEU A 25 -1.13 10.62 -10.99
CA LEU A 25 -0.12 11.05 -11.96
C LEU A 25 1.09 10.12 -11.99
N GLY A 26 1.49 9.53 -10.86
CA GLY A 26 2.58 8.55 -10.81
C GLY A 26 2.26 7.19 -11.45
N TYR A 27 0.98 6.84 -11.60
CA TYR A 27 0.54 5.60 -12.26
C TYR A 27 0.16 5.80 -13.73
N LEU A 28 0.12 7.04 -14.22
CA LEU A 28 -0.18 7.32 -15.61
C LEU A 28 1.08 7.14 -16.45
N ASP A 29 0.94 6.43 -17.56
CA ASP A 29 2.01 6.28 -18.53
C ASP A 29 2.14 7.58 -19.32
N LEU A 30 3.02 8.47 -18.85
CA LEU A 30 3.30 9.73 -19.53
C LEU A 30 4.08 9.54 -20.83
N SER A 31 4.54 8.32 -21.15
CA SER A 31 5.15 8.01 -22.44
C SER A 31 4.11 7.81 -23.55
N ASP A 32 2.84 7.54 -23.18
CA ASP A 32 1.72 7.55 -24.10
C ASP A 32 1.34 9.00 -24.49
N ALA A 33 1.47 9.32 -25.78
CA ALA A 33 1.20 10.66 -26.30
C ALA A 33 -0.25 11.11 -26.08
N GLY A 34 -1.21 10.18 -26.06
CA GLY A 34 -2.62 10.48 -25.79
C GLY A 34 -2.83 10.95 -24.34
N THR A 35 -2.28 10.20 -23.39
CA THR A 35 -2.32 10.50 -21.96
C THR A 35 -1.61 11.82 -21.64
N ALA A 36 -0.42 12.03 -22.20
CA ALA A 36 0.32 13.28 -22.07
C ALA A 36 -0.48 14.47 -22.61
N SER A 37 -1.04 14.36 -23.81
CA SER A 37 -1.84 15.44 -24.43
C SER A 37 -3.08 15.80 -23.62
N GLN A 38 -3.69 14.83 -22.91
CA GLN A 38 -4.86 15.09 -22.06
C GLN A 38 -4.50 15.77 -20.74
N LEU A 39 -3.30 15.50 -20.20
CA LEU A 39 -2.83 16.09 -18.94
C LEU A 39 -2.21 17.47 -19.12
N GLU A 40 -1.66 17.77 -20.30
CA GLU A 40 -0.93 19.00 -20.59
C GLU A 40 -1.66 20.29 -20.16
N PRO A 41 -2.98 20.48 -20.43
CA PRO A 41 -3.67 21.70 -20.03
C PRO A 41 -3.74 21.85 -18.50
N ALA A 42 -3.96 20.74 -17.78
CA ALA A 42 -4.06 20.76 -16.32
C ALA A 42 -2.70 21.05 -15.68
N LEU A 43 -1.63 20.43 -16.19
CA LEU A 43 -0.26 20.67 -15.74
C LEU A 43 0.18 22.11 -16.01
N SER A 44 -0.14 22.64 -17.20
CA SER A 44 0.12 24.04 -17.56
C SER A 44 -0.52 25.02 -16.56
N VAL A 45 -1.78 24.80 -16.19
CA VAL A 45 -2.47 25.62 -15.19
C VAL A 45 -1.79 25.53 -13.82
N MET A 46 -1.37 24.34 -13.39
CA MET A 46 -0.65 24.16 -12.13
C MET A 46 0.68 24.93 -12.12
N VAL A 47 1.44 24.87 -13.22
CA VAL A 47 2.70 25.61 -13.37
C VAL A 47 2.46 27.12 -13.29
N LEU A 48 1.49 27.65 -14.03
CA LEU A 48 1.14 29.08 -14.00
C LEU A 48 0.73 29.55 -12.60
N LEU A 49 -0.04 28.73 -11.86
CA LEU A 49 -0.40 29.05 -10.48
C LEU A 49 0.82 29.12 -9.58
N ILE A 50 1.74 28.15 -9.69
CA ILE A 50 2.98 28.11 -8.90
C ILE A 50 3.86 29.32 -9.22
N GLU A 51 4.03 29.67 -10.49
CA GLU A 51 4.79 30.85 -10.93
C GLU A 51 4.15 32.15 -10.43
N GLY A 52 2.81 32.24 -10.48
CA GLY A 52 2.07 33.37 -9.91
C GLY A 52 2.34 33.59 -8.42
N PHE A 53 2.52 32.51 -7.65
CA PHE A 53 2.92 32.61 -6.23
C PHE A 53 4.39 33.00 -6.06
N LYS A 54 5.29 32.50 -6.92
CA LYS A 54 6.71 32.88 -6.92
C LYS A 54 6.89 34.38 -7.16
N ILE A 55 6.24 34.93 -8.19
CA ILE A 55 6.35 36.34 -8.56
C ILE A 55 5.86 37.26 -7.43
N ARG A 56 4.83 36.85 -6.69
CA ARG A 56 4.28 37.64 -5.56
C ARG A 56 5.09 37.51 -4.27
N GLY A 57 6.13 36.67 -4.22
CA GLY A 57 6.85 36.36 -2.99
C GLY A 57 6.00 35.61 -1.94
N GLN A 58 4.81 35.14 -2.33
CA GLN A 58 3.85 34.48 -1.44
C GLN A 58 4.00 32.96 -1.45
N LEU A 59 5.02 32.42 -2.10
CA LEU A 59 5.25 30.98 -2.17
C LEU A 59 5.38 30.36 -0.76
N GLU A 60 6.00 31.10 0.16
CA GLU A 60 6.20 30.65 1.54
C GLU A 60 4.89 30.57 2.34
N GLU A 61 3.95 31.47 2.05
CA GLU A 61 2.65 31.60 2.70
C GLU A 61 1.59 30.70 2.04
N ALA A 62 1.75 30.43 0.74
CA ALA A 62 0.89 29.56 -0.04
C ALA A 62 1.17 28.10 0.29
N ARG A 63 0.62 27.62 1.41
CA ARG A 63 0.67 26.20 1.84
C ARG A 63 0.31 25.22 0.70
N ALA A 64 -0.59 25.63 -0.18
CA ALA A 64 -0.94 24.87 -1.38
C ALA A 64 0.24 24.71 -2.35
N ALA A 65 0.97 25.78 -2.64
CA ALA A 65 2.08 25.77 -3.58
C ALA A 65 3.25 24.91 -3.06
N LYS A 66 3.58 24.98 -1.76
CA LYS A 66 4.57 24.09 -1.14
C LYS A 66 4.20 22.62 -1.25
N GLN A 67 2.93 22.29 -0.98
CA GLN A 67 2.46 20.90 -1.05
C GLN A 67 2.48 20.36 -2.48
N TRP A 68 2.15 21.17 -3.48
CA TRP A 68 2.26 20.79 -4.88
C TRP A 68 3.70 20.61 -5.32
N LEU A 69 4.59 21.54 -4.95
CA LEU A 69 6.01 21.45 -5.27
C LEU A 69 6.65 20.21 -4.64
N GLN A 70 6.34 19.95 -3.37
CA GLN A 70 6.81 18.76 -2.68
C GLN A 70 6.26 17.48 -3.33
N GLY A 71 4.97 17.43 -3.67
CA GLY A 71 4.38 16.27 -4.34
C GLY A 71 4.96 16.01 -5.73
N LEU A 72 5.30 17.06 -6.48
CA LEU A 72 5.97 16.94 -7.79
C LEU A 72 7.41 16.45 -7.63
N LEU A 73 8.17 17.00 -6.68
CA LEU A 73 9.53 16.55 -6.38
C LEU A 73 9.56 15.10 -5.89
N GLU A 74 8.62 14.71 -5.03
CA GLU A 74 8.47 13.32 -4.57
C GLU A 74 8.11 12.39 -5.75
N ALA A 75 7.26 12.81 -6.69
CA ALA A 75 6.93 12.03 -7.88
C ALA A 75 8.12 11.88 -8.86
N GLU A 76 8.93 12.93 -9.03
CA GLU A 76 10.17 12.89 -9.81
C GLU A 76 11.24 11.98 -9.18
N VAL A 77 11.34 11.96 -7.84
CA VAL A 77 12.25 11.06 -7.13
C VAL A 77 11.75 9.62 -7.15
N THR A 78 10.42 9.41 -7.09
CA THR A 78 9.82 8.07 -7.12
C THR A 78 10.01 7.41 -8.49
N THR A 79 9.92 8.17 -9.59
CA THR A 79 10.18 7.65 -10.95
C THR A 79 11.64 7.22 -11.18
N GLN A 80 12.60 7.72 -10.40
CA GLN A 80 14.01 7.26 -10.45
C GLN A 80 14.33 6.16 -9.43
N ALA A 81 13.69 6.17 -8.25
CA ALA A 81 13.95 5.21 -7.18
C ALA A 81 13.23 3.86 -7.38
N GLU A 82 12.09 3.81 -8.09
CA GLU A 82 11.36 2.56 -8.30
C GLU A 82 12.04 1.57 -9.27
N ALA A 83 13.15 1.95 -9.90
CA ALA A 83 14.00 1.02 -10.65
C ALA A 83 15.02 0.25 -9.75
N ILE A 84 15.31 0.73 -8.54
CA ILE A 84 16.37 0.14 -7.70
C ILE A 84 16.01 0.33 -6.20
N GLN A 85 15.26 -0.62 -5.62
CA GLN A 85 15.03 -0.71 -4.15
C GLN A 85 14.28 0.53 -3.57
N GLU A 86 13.33 0.44 -2.64
CA GLU A 86 13.52 0.14 -1.22
C GLU A 86 12.23 0.71 -0.57
N SER A 87 11.44 -0.03 0.22
CA SER A 87 11.60 -0.15 1.67
C SER A 87 12.20 1.09 2.35
N SER A 88 11.40 1.75 3.20
CA SER A 88 11.79 2.35 4.49
C SER A 88 11.05 3.69 4.75
N LEU A 89 10.40 3.77 5.92
CA LEU A 89 9.98 4.99 6.64
C LEU A 89 8.72 5.74 6.18
N THR A 90 7.60 5.40 6.83
CA THR A 90 6.86 6.44 7.59
C THR A 90 6.64 5.93 9.00
N GLU A 91 7.42 6.45 9.95
CA GLU A 91 7.24 6.26 11.39
C GLU A 91 5.99 7.00 11.89
N GLY A 92 4.82 6.49 11.51
CA GLY A 92 3.55 6.89 12.11
C GLY A 92 3.35 6.13 13.41
N ARG A 93 3.43 6.83 14.55
CA ARG A 93 3.12 6.40 15.93
C ARG A 93 2.15 5.20 15.95
N VAL A 94 2.69 3.99 16.06
CA VAL A 94 1.92 2.74 16.05
C VAL A 94 1.04 2.73 17.31
N LYS A 95 -0.24 3.08 17.14
CA LYS A 95 -1.27 2.73 18.13
C LYS A 95 -1.14 1.23 18.33
N ARG A 96 -0.77 0.81 19.56
CA ARG A 96 -0.67 -0.60 19.95
C ARG A 96 -2.02 -1.26 19.70
N ARG A 97 -2.19 -1.82 18.50
CA ARG A 97 -3.37 -2.63 18.16
C ARG A 97 -3.30 -3.81 19.11
N GLY A 98 -4.37 -4.01 19.89
CA GLY A 98 -4.44 -5.09 20.86
C GLY A 98 -4.09 -6.43 20.23
N VAL A 99 -3.57 -7.35 21.04
CA VAL A 99 -3.19 -8.71 20.66
C VAL A 99 -4.23 -9.27 19.70
N LEU A 100 -3.84 -9.49 18.46
CA LEU A 100 -4.75 -9.97 17.43
C LEU A 100 -5.25 -11.35 17.84
N LYS A 101 -6.57 -11.49 17.91
CA LYS A 101 -7.28 -12.74 18.23
C LYS A 101 -7.04 -13.87 17.21
N THR A 102 -6.32 -13.62 16.13
CA THR A 102 -6.18 -14.48 14.95
C THR A 102 -5.07 -15.53 15.06
N THR A 103 -4.32 -15.54 16.17
CA THR A 103 -3.21 -16.48 16.37
C THR A 103 -3.42 -17.26 17.66
N LYS A 104 -4.29 -18.26 17.64
CA LYS A 104 -4.39 -19.22 18.74
C LYS A 104 -3.40 -20.36 18.46
N CYS A 105 -2.50 -20.63 19.40
CA CYS A 105 -1.56 -21.76 19.34
C CYS A 105 -0.61 -21.78 18.12
N GLY A 106 -0.22 -20.60 17.63
CA GLY A 106 0.70 -20.49 16.48
C GLY A 106 0.08 -20.92 15.14
N ALA A 107 -1.25 -21.02 15.05
CA ALA A 107 -1.97 -21.20 13.80
C ALA A 107 -2.71 -19.91 13.43
N TYR A 108 -2.58 -19.49 12.18
CA TYR A 108 -3.32 -18.36 11.62
C TYR A 108 -4.74 -18.80 11.23
N THR A 109 -5.73 -18.08 11.73
CA THR A 109 -7.13 -18.21 11.29
C THR A 109 -7.62 -16.87 10.77
N PRO A 110 -7.96 -16.76 9.46
CA PRO A 110 -8.59 -15.57 8.89
C PRO A 110 -9.91 -15.24 9.60
N ASN A 111 -10.36 -13.99 9.50
CA ASN A 111 -11.68 -13.63 10.00
C ASN A 111 -12.80 -14.25 9.14
N PRO A 112 -14.05 -14.37 9.64
CA PRO A 112 -15.14 -14.99 8.89
C PRO A 112 -15.39 -14.37 7.50
N GLN A 113 -15.25 -13.06 7.37
CA GLN A 113 -15.41 -12.34 6.09
C GLN A 113 -14.39 -12.78 5.02
N ILE A 114 -13.15 -13.08 5.43
CA ILE A 114 -12.12 -13.62 4.51
C ILE A 114 -12.43 -15.08 4.19
N GLN A 115 -12.93 -15.85 5.15
CA GLN A 115 -13.29 -17.26 4.94
C GLN A 115 -14.50 -17.41 3.99
N GLU A 116 -15.43 -16.46 4.00
CA GLU A 116 -16.59 -16.42 3.10
C GLU A 116 -16.22 -16.05 1.65
N ASN A 117 -15.00 -15.60 1.39
CA ASN A 117 -14.58 -15.24 0.04
C ASN A 117 -14.38 -16.51 -0.80
N PRO A 118 -15.06 -16.67 -1.96
CA PRO A 118 -14.99 -17.88 -2.77
C PRO A 118 -13.60 -18.20 -3.33
N VAL A 119 -12.70 -17.22 -3.41
CA VAL A 119 -11.31 -17.47 -3.83
C VAL A 119 -10.43 -18.02 -2.70
N VAL A 120 -10.89 -17.92 -1.45
CA VAL A 120 -10.16 -18.40 -0.28
C VAL A 120 -10.57 -19.83 0.03
N ARG A 121 -9.59 -20.71 0.23
CA ARG A 121 -9.82 -22.12 0.56
C ARG A 121 -8.84 -22.62 1.62
N HIS A 122 -9.33 -23.54 2.43
CA HIS A 122 -8.51 -24.26 3.40
C HIS A 122 -7.90 -25.49 2.71
N THR A 123 -6.57 -25.62 2.74
CA THR A 123 -5.87 -26.72 2.05
C THR A 123 -5.78 -28.00 2.88
N GLY A 124 -5.94 -27.89 4.20
CA GLY A 124 -5.70 -28.99 5.15
C GLY A 124 -4.22 -29.31 5.38
N LYS A 125 -3.30 -28.62 4.68
CA LYS A 125 -1.85 -28.71 4.89
C LYS A 125 -1.37 -27.43 5.54
N ASP A 126 -0.73 -27.54 6.69
CA ASP A 126 -0.17 -26.40 7.38
C ASP A 126 1.15 -25.99 6.71
N GLU A 127 1.15 -24.80 6.09
CA GLU A 127 2.38 -24.19 5.60
C GLU A 127 3.05 -23.39 6.73
N ILE A 128 4.35 -23.59 6.93
CA ILE A 128 5.12 -22.94 8.00
C ILE A 128 5.69 -21.61 7.49
N LEU A 129 5.30 -20.55 8.19
CA LEU A 129 5.84 -19.21 8.03
C LEU A 129 6.80 -18.92 9.20
N THR A 130 7.99 -18.45 8.90
CA THR A 130 9.01 -18.09 9.89
C THR A 130 9.10 -16.57 9.99
N CYS A 131 9.11 -16.04 11.22
CA CYS A 131 9.38 -14.63 11.44
C CYS A 131 10.82 -14.30 11.07
N ASN A 132 11.03 -13.39 10.12
CA ASN A 132 12.36 -13.02 9.65
C ASN A 132 13.28 -12.38 10.70
N ASN A 133 12.74 -11.93 11.83
CA ASN A 133 13.52 -11.24 12.87
C ASN A 133 13.85 -12.15 14.07
N CYS A 134 12.96 -13.07 14.45
CA CYS A 134 13.16 -13.90 15.65
C CYS A 134 12.97 -15.40 15.42
N GLY A 135 12.72 -15.85 14.19
CA GLY A 135 12.59 -17.26 13.84
C GLY A 135 11.31 -17.95 14.33
N ILE A 136 10.41 -17.26 15.04
CA ILE A 136 9.16 -17.86 15.51
C ILE A 136 8.29 -18.29 14.34
N GLU A 137 7.76 -19.50 14.44
CA GLU A 137 6.93 -20.12 13.41
C GLU A 137 5.44 -19.79 13.58
N LEU A 138 4.76 -19.67 12.45
CA LEU A 138 3.32 -19.46 12.31
C LEU A 138 2.82 -20.41 11.22
N ARG A 139 1.85 -21.26 11.56
CA ARG A 139 1.24 -22.21 10.62
C ARG A 139 0.02 -21.57 9.94
N SER A 140 -0.08 -21.68 8.62
CA SER A 140 -1.25 -21.20 7.86
C SER A 140 -1.71 -22.28 6.88
N PRO A 141 -2.92 -22.86 7.06
CA PRO A 141 -3.51 -23.77 6.08
C PRO A 141 -4.35 -23.07 5.00
N TRP A 142 -4.39 -21.74 5.02
CA TRP A 142 -5.28 -20.94 4.18
C TRP A 142 -4.58 -20.41 2.95
N VAL A 143 -5.13 -20.70 1.78
CA VAL A 143 -4.66 -20.15 0.50
C VAL A 143 -5.77 -19.38 -0.19
N PHE A 144 -5.42 -18.49 -1.10
CA PHE A 144 -6.36 -17.88 -2.03
C PHE A 144 -5.88 -18.09 -3.47
N ASP A 145 -6.83 -18.32 -4.38
CA ASP A 145 -6.58 -18.49 -5.80
C ASP A 145 -6.91 -17.20 -6.56
N TYR A 146 -5.94 -16.67 -7.30
CA TYR A 146 -6.16 -15.49 -8.11
C TYR A 146 -5.48 -15.65 -9.47
N LEU A 147 -6.28 -15.61 -10.54
CA LEU A 147 -5.80 -15.77 -11.92
C LEU A 147 -5.00 -17.07 -12.13
N GLY A 148 -5.44 -18.17 -11.53
CA GLY A 148 -4.79 -19.48 -11.63
C GLY A 148 -3.50 -19.61 -10.82
N LYS A 149 -3.22 -18.65 -9.93
CA LYS A 149 -2.08 -18.69 -9.01
C LYS A 149 -2.57 -18.87 -7.58
N VAL A 150 -1.96 -19.83 -6.89
CA VAL A 150 -2.24 -20.10 -5.48
C VAL A 150 -1.28 -19.29 -4.61
N HIS A 151 -1.85 -18.61 -3.64
CA HIS A 151 -1.12 -17.74 -2.74
C HIS A 151 -1.46 -18.08 -1.29
N LEU A 152 -0.45 -18.05 -0.42
CA LEU A 152 -0.64 -18.30 1.00
C LEU A 152 -1.19 -17.03 1.68
N LEU A 153 -2.22 -17.19 2.50
CA LEU A 153 -2.73 -16.10 3.33
C LEU A 153 -1.80 -15.90 4.52
N ILE A 154 -1.28 -14.68 4.65
CA ILE A 154 -0.39 -14.24 5.73
C ILE A 154 -1.02 -13.05 6.46
N THR A 155 -0.75 -12.94 7.75
CA THR A 155 -1.15 -11.77 8.54
C THR A 155 -0.43 -10.52 8.02
N ASP A 156 -1.18 -9.46 7.73
CA ASP A 156 -0.59 -8.14 7.43
C ASP A 156 0.14 -7.55 8.65
N VAL A 157 -0.31 -7.95 9.85
CA VAL A 157 0.37 -7.60 11.09
C VAL A 157 1.51 -8.59 11.31
N GLY A 158 2.73 -8.07 11.36
CA GLY A 158 3.92 -8.84 11.67
C GLY A 158 3.89 -9.46 13.08
N HIS A 159 4.98 -10.13 13.45
CA HIS A 159 5.13 -10.72 14.77
C HIS A 159 5.12 -9.63 15.85
N ASN A 160 4.11 -9.66 16.72
CA ASN A 160 3.85 -8.60 17.71
C ASN A 160 5.05 -8.30 18.62
N SER A 161 5.88 -9.29 18.95
CA SER A 161 6.97 -9.12 19.91
C SER A 161 8.19 -8.41 19.31
N CYS A 162 8.47 -8.62 18.02
CA CYS A 162 9.70 -8.11 17.40
C CYS A 162 9.46 -7.26 16.14
N GLY A 163 8.21 -7.05 15.73
CA GLY A 163 7.83 -6.30 14.52
C GLY A 163 8.23 -6.97 13.20
N GLY A 164 8.86 -8.16 13.24
CA GLY A 164 9.29 -8.89 12.06
C GLY A 164 8.13 -9.38 11.21
N LYS A 165 8.37 -9.68 9.93
CA LYS A 165 7.36 -10.20 9.01
C LYS A 165 7.45 -11.73 8.94
N TYR A 166 6.30 -12.37 8.81
CA TYR A 166 6.21 -13.79 8.54
C TYR A 166 6.47 -14.04 7.05
N VAL A 167 7.46 -14.88 6.76
CA VAL A 167 7.82 -15.30 5.39
C VAL A 167 7.80 -16.82 5.33
N PRO A 168 7.45 -17.46 4.20
CA PRO A 168 7.53 -18.91 4.10
C PRO A 168 8.95 -19.40 4.35
N ALA A 169 9.10 -20.49 5.08
CA ALA A 169 10.42 -21.07 5.41
C ALA A 169 11.21 -21.47 4.15
N VAL A 170 10.50 -21.91 3.12
CA VAL A 170 11.08 -22.15 1.79
C VAL A 170 10.93 -20.85 1.01
N ALA A 171 12.04 -20.20 0.65
CA ALA A 171 12.08 -18.97 -0.13
C ALA A 171 11.47 -19.18 -1.53
N LYS A 172 10.15 -19.29 -1.61
CA LYS A 172 9.36 -19.20 -2.83
C LYS A 172 8.96 -17.74 -2.98
N LEU A 173 9.36 -17.16 -4.12
CA LEU A 173 9.23 -15.74 -4.49
C LEU A 173 7.94 -15.09 -3.94
N SER A 174 8.09 -14.16 -3.00
CA SER A 174 6.97 -13.32 -2.55
C SER A 174 6.79 -12.16 -3.54
N MET A 175 5.59 -12.02 -4.11
CA MET A 175 5.21 -10.85 -4.92
C MET A 175 4.07 -10.12 -4.22
N LYS A 176 4.22 -8.82 -4.02
CA LYS A 176 3.14 -7.95 -3.52
C LYS A 176 2.18 -7.65 -4.65
N PHE A 177 0.89 -7.90 -4.46
CA PHE A 177 -0.15 -7.50 -5.40
C PHE A 177 -0.86 -6.23 -4.90
N PRO A 178 -1.02 -5.19 -5.74
CA PRO A 178 -1.96 -4.13 -5.47
C PRO A 178 -3.39 -4.66 -5.69
N LEU A 179 -4.20 -4.73 -4.64
CA LEU A 179 -5.63 -4.98 -4.78
C LEU A 179 -6.30 -3.73 -5.35
N SER A 180 -7.18 -3.95 -6.34
CA SER A 180 -8.14 -2.97 -6.86
C SER A 180 -8.92 -2.28 -5.73
N ALA A 181 -9.19 -0.99 -5.94
CA ALA A 181 -9.47 0.06 -4.96
C ALA A 181 -10.79 -0.03 -4.15
N THR A 182 -11.43 -1.18 -4.02
CA THR A 182 -12.66 -1.34 -3.23
C THR A 182 -12.47 -1.98 -1.85
N MET A 183 -11.26 -2.42 -1.50
CA MET A 183 -10.95 -2.94 -0.16
C MET A 183 -9.88 -2.10 0.54
N THR A 184 -10.28 -1.37 1.58
CA THR A 184 -9.47 -0.38 2.33
C THR A 184 -8.40 -0.98 3.26
N LYS A 185 -7.93 -2.21 3.00
CA LYS A 185 -6.83 -2.83 3.74
C LYS A 185 -5.82 -3.42 2.77
N THR A 186 -4.58 -2.96 2.90
CA THR A 186 -3.41 -3.54 2.26
C THR A 186 -3.21 -4.94 2.83
N TRP A 187 -3.01 -5.94 1.96
CA TRP A 187 -2.70 -7.31 2.36
C TRP A 187 -1.40 -7.73 1.69
N ILE A 188 -0.58 -8.47 2.42
CA ILE A 188 0.68 -9.01 1.89
C ILE A 188 0.42 -10.45 1.47
N PHE A 189 0.71 -10.75 0.22
CA PHE A 189 0.50 -12.06 -0.37
C PHE A 189 1.84 -12.72 -0.69
N VAL A 190 1.91 -14.03 -0.52
CA VAL A 190 3.09 -14.80 -0.93
C VAL A 190 2.66 -15.85 -1.93
N ARG A 191 3.31 -15.84 -3.09
CA ARG A 191 3.05 -16.81 -4.16
C ARG A 191 3.68 -18.13 -3.74
N MET A 192 2.88 -19.19 -3.77
CA MET A 192 3.39 -20.54 -3.67
C MET A 192 3.20 -21.23 -5.00
N GLU A 193 4.30 -21.63 -5.62
CA GLU A 193 4.23 -22.65 -6.66
C GLU A 193 3.99 -23.97 -5.96
N VAL A 194 2.70 -24.30 -5.85
CA VAL A 194 2.25 -25.62 -5.47
C VAL A 194 2.38 -26.44 -6.75
N ASN A 195 3.36 -27.34 -6.80
CA ASN A 195 3.38 -28.37 -7.83
C ASN A 195 2.06 -29.11 -7.67
N ALA A 196 1.14 -28.94 -8.63
CA ALA A 196 -0.05 -29.75 -8.70
C ALA A 196 0.44 -31.17 -8.95
N SER A 197 0.60 -31.95 -7.88
CA SER A 197 0.65 -33.40 -7.99
C SER A 197 -0.71 -33.81 -8.52
N SER A 198 -0.80 -33.95 -9.84
CA SER A 198 -1.92 -34.57 -10.54
C SER A 198 -2.14 -35.94 -9.92
N ALA A 199 -3.25 -36.06 -9.18
CA ALA A 199 -3.83 -37.32 -8.78
C ALA A 199 -4.56 -37.96 -9.96
#